data_AF-A0A2I5HGP6-F1
#
_entry.id   AF-A0A2I5HGP6-F1
#
_cell.length_a   1.000
_cell.length_b   1.000
_cell.length_c   1.000
_cell.angle_alpha   90.00
_cell.angle_beta   90.00
_cell.angle_gamma   90.00
#
_symmetry.space_group_name_H-M   'P 1'
#
loop_
_entity.id
_entity.type
_entity.pdbx_description
1 polymer ?
#
loop_
_entity_poly.entity_id
_entity_poly.type
_entity_poly.pdbx_seq_one_letter_code
_entity_poly.pdbx_strand_id
1 'polypeptide(L)'
;MKKVVLFLAIVSFSSVAGITDITTKPVALIALKKNSAQYVDVCKAADDSCKEGTSIWKEKNADGIFYLTTSHLQLTKLKKDGDTYSKIVSWDFTKETKNEYIPDDELTKNDVYIYPALYPLSKVKMAVALVSKWSTNYSGGGREEEYANFMMINDDGTYQPAFKNILFSSKEMIKACFTEDDYAKQSHCHDESWSILNLKINDESKDYYSWKFITKSYSWPAFTDKASTKVSINESVAYPFQSQPQHNK
;
A
#
# COMPACT_ATOMS: atom_id res chain seq x y z
N MET A 1 48.63 -57.28 29.37
CA MET A 1 48.81 -55.84 29.67
C MET A 1 48.87 -55.11 28.33
N LYS A 2 48.12 -54.08 27.94
CA LYS A 2 46.99 -53.26 28.44
C LYS A 2 46.18 -52.94 27.16
N LYS A 3 44.86 -53.14 27.15
CA LYS A 3 43.99 -52.69 26.03
C LYS A 3 43.77 -51.18 26.18
N VAL A 4 44.13 -50.39 25.17
CA VAL A 4 43.77 -48.97 25.10
C VAL A 4 42.47 -48.88 24.30
N VAL A 5 41.40 -48.49 24.97
CA VAL A 5 40.11 -48.17 24.34
C VAL A 5 40.09 -46.67 24.09
N LEU A 6 40.05 -46.28 22.83
CA LEU A 6 39.96 -44.88 22.40
C LEU A 6 38.48 -44.49 22.34
N PHE A 7 38.02 -43.66 23.28
CA PHE A 7 36.69 -43.05 23.24
C PHE A 7 36.75 -41.79 22.38
N LEU A 8 36.10 -41.80 21.21
CA LEU A 8 35.77 -40.57 20.47
C LEU A 8 34.48 -39.98 21.05
N ALA A 9 34.58 -38.82 21.69
CA ALA A 9 33.42 -38.03 22.06
C ALA A 9 32.96 -37.23 20.83
N ILE A 10 31.80 -37.58 20.28
CA ILE A 10 31.14 -36.83 19.21
C ILE A 10 30.41 -35.66 19.88
N VAL A 11 30.96 -34.45 19.75
CA VAL A 11 30.31 -33.22 20.19
C VAL A 11 29.36 -32.78 19.09
N SER A 12 28.07 -33.09 19.26
CA SER A 12 26.99 -32.62 18.39
C SER A 12 26.79 -31.12 18.62
N PHE A 13 27.34 -30.27 17.74
CA PHE A 13 26.93 -28.87 17.68
C PHE A 13 25.53 -28.80 17.06
N SER A 14 24.51 -28.67 17.89
CA SER A 14 23.19 -28.22 17.44
C SER A 14 23.33 -26.78 16.96
N SER A 15 23.48 -26.59 15.65
CA SER A 15 23.36 -25.28 15.02
C SER A 15 21.92 -24.80 15.20
N VAL A 16 21.69 -23.96 16.22
CA VAL A 16 20.49 -23.13 16.29
C VAL A 16 20.60 -22.15 15.12
N ALA A 17 19.97 -22.49 14.00
CA ALA A 17 19.78 -21.55 12.90
C ALA A 17 18.96 -20.39 13.46
N GLY A 18 19.62 -19.25 13.67
CA GLY A 18 18.93 -18.00 13.94
C GLY A 18 17.98 -17.75 12.77
N ILE A 19 16.68 -17.73 13.06
CA ILE A 19 15.66 -17.37 12.08
C ILE A 19 15.93 -15.90 11.78
N THR A 20 16.63 -15.60 10.69
CA THR A 20 16.70 -14.23 10.21
C THR A 20 15.29 -13.88 9.77
N ASP A 21 14.65 -12.94 10.44
CA ASP A 21 13.39 -12.34 9.99
C ASP A 21 13.61 -11.77 8.58
N ILE A 22 13.27 -12.55 7.54
CA ILE A 22 13.28 -12.07 6.16
C ILE A 22 12.04 -11.18 6.01
N THR A 23 12.20 -9.92 6.42
CA THR A 23 11.15 -8.92 6.22
C THR A 23 11.09 -8.59 4.73
N THR A 24 9.99 -8.96 4.10
CA THR A 24 9.70 -8.59 2.71
C THR A 24 9.11 -7.18 2.69
N LYS A 25 9.33 -6.42 1.60
CA LYS A 25 8.81 -5.05 1.45
C LYS A 25 7.94 -4.93 0.21
N PRO A 26 6.94 -4.03 0.21
CA PRO A 26 6.28 -3.63 -1.01
C PRO A 26 7.29 -3.11 -2.04
N VAL A 27 7.05 -3.42 -3.31
CA VAL A 27 7.85 -2.96 -4.45
C VAL A 27 7.18 -1.72 -5.01
N ALA A 28 7.74 -0.55 -4.71
CA ALA A 28 7.26 0.71 -5.26
C ALA A 28 7.50 0.76 -6.78
N LEU A 29 6.46 1.16 -7.51
CA LEU A 29 6.53 1.37 -8.95
C LEU A 29 6.81 2.84 -9.25
N ILE A 30 7.69 3.08 -10.22
CA ILE A 30 8.11 4.41 -10.63
C ILE A 30 7.44 4.75 -11.95
N ALA A 31 6.80 5.92 -11.99
CA ALA A 31 6.18 6.43 -13.21
C ALA A 31 7.23 6.67 -14.30
N LEU A 32 6.93 6.20 -15.51
CA LEU A 32 7.65 6.65 -16.69
C LEU A 32 7.28 8.10 -17.00
N LYS A 33 8.26 8.87 -17.45
CA LYS A 33 8.00 10.22 -17.96
C LYS A 33 7.05 10.11 -19.16
N LYS A 34 5.90 10.78 -19.05
CA LYS A 34 4.89 10.87 -20.10
C LYS A 34 5.55 11.34 -21.41
N ASN A 35 5.20 10.71 -22.52
CA ASN A 35 5.73 10.99 -23.86
C ASN A 35 7.23 10.74 -24.07
N SER A 36 7.93 10.09 -23.13
CA SER A 36 9.27 9.56 -23.43
C SER A 36 9.21 8.45 -24.48
N ALA A 37 10.32 8.18 -25.19
CA ALA A 37 10.36 7.10 -26.19
C ALA A 37 9.89 5.76 -25.59
N GLN A 38 10.39 5.40 -24.40
CA GLN A 38 9.96 4.20 -23.69
C GLN A 38 8.46 4.21 -23.35
N TYR A 39 7.92 5.35 -22.92
CA TYR A 39 6.48 5.47 -22.67
C TYR A 39 5.68 5.19 -23.95
N VAL A 40 6.07 5.81 -25.07
CA VAL A 40 5.38 5.66 -26.36
C VAL A 40 5.43 4.22 -26.86
N ASP A 41 6.57 3.54 -26.71
CA ASP A 41 6.71 2.16 -27.17
C ASP A 41 5.91 1.16 -26.33
N VAL A 42 5.91 1.32 -24.99
CA VAL A 42 5.06 0.52 -24.11
C VAL A 42 3.58 0.78 -24.40
N CYS A 43 3.22 2.04 -24.64
CA CYS A 43 1.86 2.47 -24.96
C CYS A 43 1.34 1.83 -26.26
N LYS A 44 2.16 1.78 -27.32
CA LYS A 44 1.84 1.08 -28.58
C LYS A 44 1.57 -0.40 -28.36
N ALA A 45 2.36 -1.07 -27.50
CA ALA A 45 2.18 -2.49 -27.21
C ALA A 45 0.98 -2.80 -26.31
N ALA A 46 0.49 -1.80 -25.57
CA ALA A 46 -0.74 -1.91 -24.79
C ALA A 46 -2.01 -1.65 -25.62
N ASP A 47 -1.85 -1.33 -26.91
CA ASP A 47 -2.91 -1.09 -27.89
C ASP A 47 -3.92 -0.02 -27.39
N ASP A 48 -5.22 -0.22 -27.61
CA ASP A 48 -6.32 0.67 -27.20
C ASP A 48 -6.37 1.00 -25.70
N SER A 49 -5.60 0.32 -24.85
CA SER A 49 -5.57 0.55 -23.40
C SER A 49 -4.85 1.85 -23.03
N CYS A 50 -3.99 2.37 -23.92
CA CYS A 50 -3.18 3.55 -23.63
C CYS A 50 -3.85 4.85 -24.10
N LYS A 51 -4.82 5.32 -23.31
CA LYS A 51 -5.59 6.56 -23.55
C LYS A 51 -5.25 7.66 -22.55
N GLU A 52 -5.90 8.81 -22.67
CA GLU A 52 -5.84 9.87 -21.65
C GLU A 52 -6.21 9.31 -20.26
N GLY A 53 -5.49 9.75 -19.22
CA GLY A 53 -5.61 9.20 -17.86
C GLY A 53 -4.76 7.95 -17.59
N THR A 54 -4.01 7.45 -18.58
CA THR A 54 -3.10 6.31 -18.39
C THR A 54 -1.80 6.72 -17.71
N SER A 55 -1.33 5.87 -16.80
CA SER A 55 0.03 5.93 -16.24
C SER A 55 0.77 4.63 -16.51
N ILE A 56 2.04 4.73 -16.88
CA ILE A 56 2.92 3.59 -17.11
C ILE A 56 4.00 3.59 -16.04
N TRP A 57 4.22 2.44 -15.44
CA TRP A 57 5.10 2.24 -14.30
C TRP A 57 6.12 1.15 -14.59
N LYS A 58 7.25 1.22 -13.90
CA LYS A 58 8.25 0.15 -13.83
C LYS A 58 8.75 -0.01 -12.41
N GLU A 59 9.28 -1.18 -12.07
CA GLU A 59 10.00 -1.33 -10.81
C GLU A 59 11.33 -0.57 -10.87
N LYS A 60 11.81 -0.09 -9.72
CA LYS A 60 13.06 0.70 -9.67
C LYS A 60 14.29 -0.07 -10.18
N ASN A 61 14.36 -1.36 -9.89
CA ASN A 61 15.53 -2.22 -10.10
C ASN A 61 15.23 -3.45 -10.98
N ALA A 62 14.04 -3.51 -11.61
CA ALA A 62 13.71 -4.58 -12.53
C ALA A 62 13.66 -4.02 -13.95
N ASP A 63 14.41 -4.65 -14.84
CA ASP A 63 14.35 -4.36 -16.25
C ASP A 63 13.31 -5.26 -16.92
N GLY A 64 12.60 -4.67 -17.89
CA GLY A 64 11.76 -5.43 -18.81
C GLY A 64 10.36 -5.78 -18.32
N ILE A 65 9.95 -5.40 -17.11
CA ILE A 65 8.54 -5.48 -16.68
C ILE A 65 7.95 -4.09 -16.51
N PHE A 66 6.75 -3.90 -17.07
CA PHE A 66 6.02 -2.64 -17.04
C PHE A 66 4.58 -2.89 -16.61
N TYR A 67 4.01 -1.89 -15.94
CA TYR A 67 2.63 -1.89 -15.50
C TYR A 67 1.93 -0.67 -16.06
N LEU A 68 0.75 -0.86 -16.63
CA LEU A 68 -0.09 0.21 -17.14
C LEU A 68 -1.37 0.26 -16.32
N THR A 69 -1.68 1.41 -15.74
CA THR A 69 -2.92 1.67 -15.02
C THR A 69 -3.77 2.68 -15.79
N THR A 70 -5.07 2.42 -15.91
CA THR A 70 -6.03 3.34 -16.54
C THR A 70 -6.95 4.00 -15.51
N SER A 71 -7.66 5.05 -15.91
CA SER A 71 -8.72 5.69 -15.13
C SER A 71 -9.93 4.77 -14.89
N HIS A 72 -10.05 3.67 -15.64
CA HIS A 72 -11.11 2.67 -15.48
C HIS A 72 -10.69 1.49 -14.60
N LEU A 73 -9.73 1.68 -13.70
CA LEU A 73 -9.27 0.66 -12.75
C LEU A 73 -8.80 -0.63 -13.43
N GLN A 74 -8.17 -0.49 -14.60
CA GLN A 74 -7.52 -1.62 -15.27
C GLN A 74 -6.02 -1.56 -14.99
N LEU A 75 -5.44 -2.72 -14.70
CA LEU A 75 -4.00 -2.94 -14.61
C LEU A 75 -3.57 -3.87 -15.72
N THR A 76 -2.56 -3.50 -16.48
CA THR A 76 -1.96 -4.38 -17.51
C THR A 76 -0.48 -4.56 -17.23
N LYS A 77 -0.03 -5.81 -17.16
CA LYS A 77 1.39 -6.17 -17.07
C LYS A 77 1.94 -6.41 -18.47
N LEU A 78 3.07 -5.78 -18.79
CA LEU A 78 3.78 -5.94 -20.04
C LEU A 78 5.22 -6.39 -19.79
N LYS A 79 5.76 -7.11 -20.76
CA LYS A 79 7.15 -7.58 -20.80
C LYS A 79 7.87 -6.94 -21.99
N LYS A 80 9.14 -6.58 -21.82
CA LYS A 80 10.08 -6.29 -22.90
C LYS A 80 10.95 -7.51 -23.17
N ASP A 81 11.04 -7.93 -24.42
CA ASP A 81 11.91 -8.99 -24.92
C ASP A 81 12.71 -8.47 -26.11
N GLY A 82 14.03 -8.31 -25.94
CA GLY A 82 14.83 -7.51 -26.87
C GLY A 82 14.25 -6.09 -26.97
N ASP A 83 13.86 -5.66 -28.17
CA ASP A 83 13.22 -4.35 -28.40
C ASP A 83 11.68 -4.41 -28.49
N THR A 84 11.09 -5.58 -28.32
CA THR A 84 9.64 -5.76 -28.47
C THR A 84 8.96 -5.76 -27.10
N TYR A 85 7.88 -4.99 -26.99
CA TYR A 85 6.99 -5.03 -25.83
C TYR A 85 5.78 -5.91 -26.13
N SER A 86 5.36 -6.71 -25.16
CA SER A 86 4.20 -7.59 -25.28
C SER A 86 3.38 -7.57 -23.99
N LYS A 87 2.06 -7.53 -24.16
CA LYS A 87 1.11 -7.69 -23.05
C LYS A 87 1.18 -9.12 -22.51
N ILE A 88 1.33 -9.25 -21.19
CA ILE A 88 1.30 -10.54 -20.49
C ILE A 88 -0.13 -10.84 -20.04
N VAL A 89 -0.73 -9.90 -19.28
CA VAL A 89 -2.02 -10.11 -18.62
C VAL A 89 -2.63 -8.75 -18.27
N SER A 90 -3.96 -8.70 -18.18
CA SER A 90 -4.71 -7.55 -17.65
C SER A 90 -5.69 -7.98 -16.57
N TRP A 91 -5.90 -7.10 -15.60
CA TRP A 91 -6.92 -7.21 -14.56
C TRP A 91 -7.86 -6.01 -14.64
N ASP A 92 -9.16 -6.27 -14.47
CA ASP A 92 -10.20 -5.24 -14.50
C ASP A 92 -10.93 -5.18 -13.15
N PHE A 93 -10.64 -4.15 -12.37
CA PHE A 93 -11.19 -3.95 -11.03
C PHE A 93 -12.47 -3.10 -11.01
N THR A 94 -13.07 -2.78 -12.17
CA THR A 94 -14.26 -1.91 -12.25
C THR A 94 -15.41 -2.40 -11.39
N LYS A 95 -15.54 -3.73 -11.21
CA LYS A 95 -16.59 -4.36 -10.40
C LYS A 95 -16.46 -4.06 -8.90
N GLU A 96 -15.26 -3.76 -8.41
CA GLU A 96 -15.01 -3.51 -7.00
C GLU A 96 -15.63 -2.19 -6.51
N THR A 97 -15.94 -1.28 -7.43
CA THR A 97 -16.52 0.04 -7.11
C THR A 97 -17.98 -0.02 -6.62
N LYS A 98 -18.67 -1.16 -6.78
CA LYS A 98 -20.14 -1.25 -6.66
C LYS A 98 -20.66 -1.57 -5.26
N ASN A 99 -19.84 -2.10 -4.35
CA ASN A 99 -20.27 -2.58 -3.02
C ASN A 99 -19.22 -2.28 -1.94
N GLU A 100 -18.72 -1.04 -1.90
CA GLU A 100 -17.73 -0.65 -0.91
C GLU A 100 -18.37 -0.28 0.43
N TYR A 101 -17.65 -0.58 1.51
CA TYR A 101 -17.97 -0.15 2.86
C TYR A 101 -17.95 1.38 2.92
N ILE A 102 -19.01 1.98 3.47
CA ILE A 102 -19.05 3.41 3.77
C ILE A 102 -18.41 3.58 5.14
N PRO A 103 -17.24 4.23 5.24
CA PRO A 103 -16.54 4.39 6.50
C PRO A 103 -17.32 5.23 7.51
N ASP A 104 -17.99 6.25 7.00
CA ASP A 104 -18.66 7.32 7.74
C ASP A 104 -19.76 7.92 6.86
N ASP A 105 -20.93 8.19 7.42
CA ASP A 105 -22.09 8.72 6.70
C ASP A 105 -21.93 10.20 6.30
N GLU A 106 -20.99 10.91 6.91
CA GLU A 106 -20.64 12.28 6.52
C GLU A 106 -19.65 12.33 5.35
N LEU A 107 -18.99 11.21 5.02
CA LEU A 107 -17.98 11.15 3.97
C LEU A 107 -18.59 10.79 2.61
N THR A 108 -18.21 11.54 1.59
CA THR A 108 -18.56 11.24 0.20
C THR A 108 -17.37 10.61 -0.52
N LYS A 109 -17.60 9.52 -1.25
CA LYS A 109 -16.60 8.90 -2.11
C LYS A 109 -16.35 9.77 -3.34
N ASN A 110 -15.10 10.12 -3.57
CA ASN A 110 -14.71 11.01 -4.67
C ASN A 110 -13.96 10.31 -5.79
N ASP A 111 -13.14 9.31 -5.46
CA ASP A 111 -12.24 8.68 -6.43
C ASP A 111 -11.87 7.26 -6.01
N VAL A 112 -11.44 6.45 -6.98
CA VAL A 112 -10.80 5.15 -6.76
C VAL A 112 -9.63 5.04 -7.71
N TYR A 113 -8.48 4.59 -7.21
CA TYR A 113 -7.30 4.40 -8.04
C TYR A 113 -6.47 3.19 -7.60
N ILE A 114 -5.59 2.73 -8.49
CA ILE A 114 -4.63 1.67 -8.18
C ILE A 114 -3.35 2.33 -7.67
N TYR A 115 -2.98 2.07 -6.42
CA TYR A 115 -1.74 2.61 -5.86
C TYR A 115 -0.52 1.97 -6.54
N PRO A 116 0.51 2.74 -6.94
CA PRO A 116 1.63 2.25 -7.74
C PRO A 116 2.66 1.47 -6.89
N ALA A 117 2.24 0.36 -6.30
CA ALA A 117 3.12 -0.58 -5.62
C ALA A 117 2.59 -2.01 -5.71
N LEU A 118 3.51 -2.97 -5.75
CA LEU A 118 3.20 -4.40 -5.62
C LEU A 118 3.46 -4.85 -4.19
N TYR A 119 2.55 -5.64 -3.64
CA TYR A 119 2.60 -6.07 -2.26
C TYR A 119 2.72 -7.59 -2.17
N PRO A 120 3.87 -8.12 -1.73
CA PRO A 120 4.06 -9.56 -1.63
C PRO A 120 3.12 -10.22 -0.61
N LEU A 121 2.37 -11.23 -1.06
CA LEU A 121 1.56 -12.10 -0.21
C LEU A 121 2.27 -13.42 0.11
N SER A 122 3.15 -13.86 -0.79
CA SER A 122 4.03 -15.02 -0.61
C SER A 122 5.26 -14.88 -1.50
N LYS A 123 6.07 -15.93 -1.63
CA LYS A 123 7.23 -15.97 -2.54
C LYS A 123 6.87 -15.77 -4.01
N VAL A 124 5.62 -16.07 -4.40
CA VAL A 124 5.17 -16.08 -5.80
C VAL A 124 3.86 -15.34 -6.03
N LYS A 125 3.16 -14.91 -4.97
CA LYS A 125 1.89 -14.19 -5.08
C LYS A 125 2.06 -12.73 -4.68
N MET A 126 1.50 -11.86 -5.50
CA MET A 126 1.50 -10.41 -5.32
C MET A 126 0.09 -9.87 -5.21
N ALA A 127 -0.06 -8.73 -4.54
CA ALA A 127 -1.26 -7.94 -4.51
C ALA A 127 -1.00 -6.51 -5.01
N VAL A 128 -2.08 -5.84 -5.37
CA VAL A 128 -2.13 -4.39 -5.61
C VAL A 128 -3.13 -3.75 -4.68
N ALA A 129 -2.93 -2.49 -4.31
CA ALA A 129 -3.88 -1.75 -3.49
C ALA A 129 -4.83 -0.96 -4.41
N LEU A 130 -6.12 -1.29 -4.32
CA LEU A 130 -7.21 -0.47 -4.83
C LEU A 130 -7.61 0.49 -3.72
N VAL A 131 -7.37 1.78 -3.93
CA VAL A 131 -7.53 2.83 -2.91
C VAL A 131 -8.75 3.67 -3.24
N SER A 132 -9.70 3.70 -2.31
CA SER A 132 -10.89 4.54 -2.39
C SER A 132 -10.70 5.79 -1.56
N LYS A 133 -10.92 6.94 -2.19
CA LYS A 133 -10.79 8.26 -1.58
C LYS A 133 -12.15 8.79 -1.17
N TRP A 134 -12.26 9.18 0.08
CA TRP A 134 -13.45 9.72 0.71
C TRP A 134 -13.13 11.11 1.27
N SER A 135 -14.05 12.05 1.17
CA SER A 135 -13.88 13.34 1.84
C SER A 135 -15.19 13.99 2.24
N THR A 136 -15.08 14.95 3.15
CA THR A 136 -16.12 15.92 3.47
C THR A 136 -15.48 17.28 3.70
N ASN A 137 -16.24 18.34 3.44
CA ASN A 137 -15.80 19.72 3.63
C ASN A 137 -16.80 20.42 4.55
N TYR A 138 -16.30 21.29 5.41
CA TYR A 138 -17.09 22.14 6.29
C TYR A 138 -16.47 23.55 6.34
N SER A 139 -17.21 24.55 6.83
CA SER A 139 -16.83 25.97 6.72
C SER A 139 -15.46 26.33 7.36
N GLY A 140 -14.92 25.46 8.20
CA GLY A 140 -13.62 25.61 8.84
C GLY A 140 -12.55 24.62 8.37
N GLY A 141 -12.80 23.80 7.34
CA GLY A 141 -11.81 22.83 6.88
C GLY A 141 -12.44 21.62 6.22
N GLY A 142 -11.86 20.45 6.45
CA GLY A 142 -12.34 19.22 5.85
C GLY A 142 -11.56 18.01 6.31
N ARG A 143 -12.10 16.84 5.97
CA ARG A 143 -11.55 15.53 6.26
C ARG A 143 -11.45 14.74 4.97
N GLU A 144 -10.34 14.03 4.81
CA GLU A 144 -10.09 13.12 3.70
C GLU A 144 -9.55 11.80 4.27
N GLU A 145 -10.12 10.69 3.82
CA GLU A 145 -9.73 9.35 4.22
C GLU A 145 -9.54 8.48 2.97
N GLU A 146 -8.48 7.68 2.98
CA GLU A 146 -8.20 6.69 1.95
C GLU A 146 -8.26 5.29 2.55
N TYR A 147 -9.05 4.42 1.94
CA TYR A 147 -9.15 3.01 2.33
C TYR A 147 -8.66 2.11 1.20
N ALA A 148 -7.77 1.17 1.54
CA ALA A 148 -7.18 0.23 0.60
C ALA A 148 -7.83 -1.15 0.72
N ASN A 149 -8.25 -1.69 -0.43
CA ASN A 149 -8.47 -3.12 -0.63
C ASN A 149 -7.22 -3.69 -1.32
N PHE A 150 -6.54 -4.64 -0.67
CA PHE A 150 -5.40 -5.31 -1.28
C PHE A 150 -5.90 -6.52 -2.06
N MET A 151 -5.74 -6.49 -3.38
CA MET A 151 -6.25 -7.50 -4.30
C MET A 151 -5.10 -8.40 -4.76
N MET A 152 -5.15 -9.69 -4.43
CA MET A 152 -4.24 -10.68 -5.02
C MET A 152 -4.50 -10.76 -6.52
N ILE A 153 -3.45 -10.68 -7.32
CA ILE A 153 -3.50 -10.78 -8.77
C ILE A 153 -2.87 -12.09 -9.26
N ASN A 154 -3.51 -12.77 -10.20
CA ASN A 154 -3.00 -14.00 -10.82
C ASN A 154 -2.65 -13.78 -12.30
N ASP A 155 -1.70 -14.54 -12.82
CA ASP A 155 -1.23 -14.41 -14.22
C ASP A 155 -2.27 -14.80 -15.28
N ASP A 156 -3.40 -15.39 -14.88
CA ASP A 156 -4.55 -15.70 -15.75
C ASP A 156 -5.57 -14.55 -15.86
N GLY A 157 -5.29 -13.39 -15.23
CA GLY A 157 -6.18 -12.23 -15.22
C GLY A 157 -7.25 -12.27 -14.14
N THR A 158 -7.33 -13.34 -13.36
CA THR A 158 -8.20 -13.40 -12.18
C THR A 158 -7.60 -12.64 -11.00
N TYR A 159 -8.46 -12.22 -10.08
CA TYR A 159 -8.06 -11.58 -8.83
C TYR A 159 -9.03 -11.92 -7.70
N GLN A 160 -8.57 -11.77 -6.47
CA GLN A 160 -9.41 -11.90 -5.29
C GLN A 160 -8.91 -11.00 -4.14
N PRO A 161 -9.80 -10.49 -3.29
CA PRO A 161 -9.41 -9.64 -2.16
C PRO A 161 -8.62 -10.45 -1.11
N ALA A 162 -7.41 -9.98 -0.79
CA ALA A 162 -6.55 -10.51 0.27
C ALA A 162 -6.81 -9.80 1.61
N PHE A 163 -6.97 -8.48 1.56
CA PHE A 163 -7.35 -7.63 2.71
C PHE A 163 -8.34 -6.57 2.23
N LYS A 164 -9.26 -6.15 3.09
CA LYS A 164 -10.32 -5.19 2.73
C LYS A 164 -10.40 -4.06 3.76
N ASN A 165 -10.75 -2.87 3.31
CA ASN A 165 -11.07 -1.74 4.17
C ASN A 165 -9.95 -1.36 5.16
N ILE A 166 -8.71 -1.34 4.68
CA ILE A 166 -7.56 -0.92 5.48
C ILE A 166 -7.43 0.60 5.40
N LEU A 167 -7.43 1.31 6.53
CA LEU A 167 -7.12 2.74 6.54
C LEU A 167 -5.70 2.95 6.01
N PHE A 168 -5.61 3.55 4.82
CA PHE A 168 -4.37 3.73 4.07
C PHE A 168 -3.73 5.08 4.42
N SER A 169 -4.55 6.13 4.44
CA SER A 169 -4.17 7.44 4.94
C SER A 169 -5.41 8.20 5.44
N SER A 170 -5.20 9.18 6.31
CA SER A 170 -6.21 10.18 6.62
C SER A 170 -5.58 11.54 6.85
N LYS A 171 -6.35 12.59 6.63
CA LYS A 171 -6.02 13.95 7.06
C LYS A 171 -7.30 14.71 7.38
N GLU A 172 -7.23 15.55 8.39
CA GLU A 172 -8.32 16.41 8.83
C GLU A 172 -7.75 17.74 9.27
N MET A 173 -8.46 18.80 8.93
CA MET A 173 -8.13 20.16 9.35
C MET A 173 -9.41 20.84 9.81
N ILE A 174 -9.36 21.49 10.97
CA ILE A 174 -10.47 22.22 11.56
C ILE A 174 -9.97 23.59 12.02
N LYS A 175 -10.58 24.66 11.54
CA LYS A 175 -10.26 26.03 11.93
C LYS A 175 -10.57 26.23 13.42
N ALA A 176 -9.61 26.80 14.13
CA ALA A 176 -9.69 27.05 15.58
C ALA A 176 -9.64 28.55 15.94
N CYS A 177 -9.37 29.43 14.98
CA CYS A 177 -9.37 30.89 15.17
C CYS A 177 -10.78 31.47 14.98
N PHE A 178 -11.40 31.99 16.03
CA PHE A 178 -12.76 32.53 15.99
C PHE A 178 -12.87 33.98 16.47
N THR A 179 -11.83 34.54 17.08
CA THR A 179 -11.80 35.91 17.61
C THR A 179 -10.68 36.73 16.99
N GLU A 180 -10.79 38.07 17.04
CA GLU A 180 -9.71 38.98 16.61
C GLU A 180 -8.39 38.72 17.36
N ASP A 181 -8.49 38.40 18.66
CA ASP A 181 -7.32 38.03 19.46
C ASP A 181 -6.66 36.74 18.96
N ASP A 182 -7.45 35.77 18.46
CA ASP A 182 -6.90 34.55 17.87
C ASP A 182 -6.19 34.81 16.55
N TYR A 183 -6.73 35.70 15.71
CA TYR A 183 -6.06 36.10 14.47
C TYR A 183 -4.80 36.94 14.73
N ALA A 184 -4.75 37.67 15.84
CA ALA A 184 -3.57 38.43 16.25
C ALA A 184 -2.41 37.52 16.73
N LYS A 185 -2.71 36.31 17.20
CA LYS A 185 -1.69 35.30 17.50
C LYS A 185 -1.10 34.81 16.17
N GLN A 186 0.15 35.16 15.86
CA GLN A 186 0.86 34.75 14.63
C GLN A 186 1.12 33.22 14.49
N SER A 187 0.50 32.41 15.34
CA SER A 187 0.63 30.95 15.38
C SER A 187 -0.34 30.26 14.41
N HIS A 188 -0.20 28.94 14.30
CA HIS A 188 -1.08 28.08 13.53
C HIS A 188 -2.56 28.17 13.97
N CYS A 189 -3.48 28.34 13.00
CA CYS A 189 -4.91 28.60 13.23
C CYS A 189 -5.84 27.39 13.05
N HIS A 190 -5.31 26.20 12.87
CA HIS A 190 -6.10 24.99 12.68
C HIS A 190 -5.70 23.93 13.70
N ASP A 191 -6.63 23.06 14.05
CA ASP A 191 -6.31 21.74 14.55
C ASP A 191 -6.13 20.84 13.34
N GLU A 192 -4.96 20.23 13.23
CA GLU A 192 -4.63 19.30 12.16
C GLU A 192 -4.43 17.90 12.73
N SER A 193 -5.01 16.89 12.08
CA SER A 193 -4.70 15.49 12.34
C SER A 193 -4.45 14.75 11.04
N TRP A 194 -3.53 13.78 11.05
CA TRP A 194 -3.31 12.93 9.88
C TRP A 194 -2.77 11.57 10.28
N SER A 195 -3.02 10.56 9.47
CA SER A 195 -2.50 9.21 9.68
C SER A 195 -1.95 8.62 8.39
N ILE A 196 -0.94 7.77 8.53
CA ILE A 196 -0.31 7.08 7.40
C ILE A 196 -0.09 5.61 7.78
N LEU A 197 -0.51 4.72 6.90
CA LEU A 197 -0.25 3.29 7.01
C LEU A 197 1.20 2.96 6.63
N ASN A 198 1.86 2.18 7.48
CA ASN A 198 3.10 1.50 7.17
C ASN A 198 2.89 -0.01 7.26
N LEU A 199 3.57 -0.77 6.41
CA LEU A 199 3.47 -2.23 6.38
C LEU A 199 4.81 -2.86 6.76
N LYS A 200 4.76 -3.86 7.63
CA LYS A 200 5.85 -4.83 7.80
C LYS A 200 5.33 -6.21 7.41
N ILE A 201 5.98 -6.85 6.43
CA ILE A 201 5.57 -8.15 5.89
C ILE A 201 6.57 -9.20 6.35
N ASN A 202 6.12 -10.20 7.10
CA ASN A 202 7.00 -11.23 7.68
C ASN A 202 6.79 -12.58 6.99
N ASP A 203 7.90 -13.19 6.55
CA ASP A 203 7.91 -14.58 6.09
C ASP A 203 8.08 -15.52 7.29
N GLU A 204 6.96 -16.09 7.74
CA GLU A 204 6.92 -17.07 8.83
C GLU A 204 6.91 -18.52 8.31
N SER A 205 7.37 -18.77 7.07
CA SER A 205 7.36 -20.09 6.41
C SER A 205 5.96 -20.72 6.28
N LYS A 206 4.92 -19.89 6.23
CA LYS A 206 3.54 -20.28 5.89
C LYS A 206 3.26 -20.04 4.41
N ASP A 207 2.12 -20.52 3.92
CA ASP A 207 1.70 -20.30 2.52
C ASP A 207 1.60 -18.82 2.15
N TYR A 208 1.22 -17.99 3.13
CA TYR A 208 1.15 -16.54 3.01
C TYR A 208 1.88 -15.85 4.15
N TYR A 209 2.49 -14.70 3.84
CA TYR A 209 3.16 -13.83 4.78
C TYR A 209 2.16 -13.16 5.73
N SER A 210 2.57 -12.94 6.99
CA SER A 210 1.82 -12.08 7.89
C SER A 210 2.08 -10.62 7.55
N TRP A 211 1.04 -9.80 7.59
CA TRP A 211 1.15 -8.35 7.42
C TRP A 211 0.87 -7.67 8.75
N LYS A 212 1.85 -6.92 9.23
CA LYS A 212 1.69 -5.99 10.34
C LYS A 212 1.36 -4.61 9.78
N PHE A 213 0.13 -4.17 9.99
CA PHE A 213 -0.38 -2.85 9.66
C PHE A 213 -0.04 -1.90 10.81
N ILE A 214 0.75 -0.87 10.52
CA ILE A 214 1.25 0.10 11.50
C ILE A 214 0.73 1.48 11.10
N THR A 215 -0.34 1.93 11.73
CA THR A 215 -0.90 3.26 11.48
C THR A 215 -0.25 4.25 12.42
N LYS A 216 0.51 5.20 11.87
CA LYS A 216 1.11 6.28 12.62
C LYS A 216 0.26 7.53 12.45
N SER A 217 -0.30 8.01 13.56
CA SER A 217 -1.21 9.15 13.59
C SER A 217 -0.54 10.33 14.27
N TYR A 218 -0.85 11.51 13.78
CA TYR A 218 -0.29 12.78 14.22
C TYR A 218 -1.44 13.73 14.55
N SER A 219 -1.26 14.53 15.59
CA SER A 219 -2.20 15.58 15.98
C SER A 219 -1.41 16.83 16.34
N TRP A 220 -1.65 17.90 15.59
CA TRP A 220 -1.06 19.21 15.80
C TRP A 220 -2.18 20.19 16.18
N PRO A 221 -2.30 20.52 17.47
CA PRO A 221 -3.30 21.48 17.92
C PRO A 221 -3.01 22.90 17.45
N ALA A 222 -4.07 23.68 17.27
CA ALA A 222 -3.97 25.10 17.00
C ALA A 222 -3.19 25.83 18.10
N PHE A 223 -2.58 26.97 17.74
CA PHE A 223 -1.82 27.84 18.63
C PHE A 223 -0.61 27.17 19.31
N THR A 224 -0.17 26.01 18.80
CA THR A 224 1.04 25.33 19.28
C THR A 224 2.13 25.32 18.22
N ASP A 225 3.39 25.31 18.65
CA ASP A 225 4.51 25.09 17.74
C ASP A 225 4.43 23.69 17.12
N LYS A 226 4.80 23.56 15.84
CA LYS A 226 4.74 22.29 15.10
C LYS A 226 5.55 21.17 15.77
N ALA A 227 6.63 21.49 16.49
CA ALA A 227 7.41 20.53 17.26
C ALA A 227 6.61 19.86 18.39
N SER A 228 5.48 20.45 18.81
CA SER A 228 4.56 19.92 19.82
C SER A 228 3.55 18.90 19.28
N THR A 229 3.66 18.52 18.00
CA THR A 229 2.80 17.50 17.37
C THR A 229 2.84 16.21 18.17
N LYS A 230 1.66 15.74 18.60
CA LYS A 230 1.50 14.45 19.30
C LYS A 230 1.50 13.33 18.28
N VAL A 231 2.12 12.20 18.64
CA VAL A 231 2.22 11.01 17.78
C VAL A 231 1.65 9.81 18.52
N SER A 232 0.78 9.05 17.86
CA SER A 232 0.31 7.75 18.32
C SER A 232 0.54 6.68 17.25
N ILE A 233 0.67 5.43 17.69
CA ILE A 233 0.90 4.28 16.82
C ILE A 233 -0.14 3.21 17.18
N ASN A 234 -0.86 2.72 16.19
CA ASN A 234 -1.72 1.55 16.30
C ASN A 234 -1.16 0.45 15.40
N GLU A 235 -1.10 -0.78 15.90
CA GLU A 235 -0.57 -1.93 15.19
C GLU A 235 -1.56 -3.09 15.21
N SER A 236 -1.75 -3.73 14.06
CA SER A 236 -2.49 -4.99 13.95
C SER A 236 -1.76 -5.95 13.04
N VAL A 237 -1.95 -7.25 13.25
CA VAL A 237 -1.38 -8.32 12.41
C VAL A 237 -2.52 -9.11 11.81
N ALA A 238 -2.46 -9.37 10.51
CA ALA A 238 -3.41 -10.24 9.84
C ALA A 238 -2.73 -11.07 8.74
N TYR A 239 -3.40 -12.15 8.33
CA TYR A 239 -3.02 -12.94 7.16
C TYR A 239 -4.02 -12.72 6.02
N PRO A 240 -3.57 -12.86 4.75
CA PRO A 240 -4.46 -12.78 3.60
C PRO A 240 -5.63 -13.76 3.70
N PHE A 241 -6.78 -13.36 3.16
CA PHE A 241 -8.01 -14.18 3.06
C PHE A 241 -8.66 -14.55 4.39
N GLN A 242 -8.22 -13.96 5.49
CA GLN A 242 -8.87 -14.08 6.79
C GLN A 242 -9.82 -12.90 7.02
N SER A 243 -10.93 -13.17 7.71
CA SER A 243 -11.81 -12.12 8.21
C SER A 243 -11.01 -11.25 9.17
N GLN A 244 -10.85 -9.96 8.86
CA GLN A 244 -10.23 -9.05 9.81
C GLN A 244 -11.13 -8.87 11.03
N PRO A 245 -10.60 -8.87 12.25
CA PRO A 245 -11.38 -8.45 13.41
C PRO A 245 -11.87 -7.03 13.14
N GLN A 246 -13.18 -6.85 13.04
CA GLN A 246 -13.77 -5.53 12.90
C GLN A 246 -13.33 -4.72 14.11
N HIS A 247 -12.70 -3.56 13.88
CA HIS A 247 -12.55 -2.56 14.92
C HIS A 247 -13.97 -2.11 15.28
N ASN A 248 -14.51 -2.61 16.40
CA ASN A 248 -15.70 -2.03 17.00
C ASN A 248 -15.36 -0.56 17.31
N LYS A 249 -16.20 0.33 16.79
CA LYS A 249 -16.17 1.78 17.05
C LYS A 249 -16.18 2.06 18.54
#